data_AF-A0A6C0ITW2-F1
#
_entry.id   AF-A0A6C0ITW2-F1
#
_cell.length_a   1.000
_cell.length_b   1.000
_cell.length_c   1.000
_cell.angle_alpha   90.00
_cell.angle_beta   90.00
_cell.angle_gamma   90.00
#
_symmetry.space_group_name_H-M   'P 1'
#
loop_
_entity.id
_entity.type
_entity.pdbx_description
1 polymer ?
#
loop_
_entity_poly.entity_id
_entity_poly.type
_entity_poly.pdbx_seq_one_letter_code
_entity_poly.pdbx_strand_id
1 'polypeptide(L)'
;MTMHKHIHELPELEDILHKLCPIEEKRFFNEEEALEIYDTCVFLMEEFVSMHPKLITEPDFEDVFDENISELMHCHFDFDVFYTEEAQEEMDEIIEVAKNDFYKELYPLRSYSSSIILCDPDYEFIKEQIDVLRGKPQPVQRTKEWYEMRQNLITASNAYKAFENQNTKNQLIFEKCQTQSKQIQPIEQNVDCKHIEIELPTTNDVQMVNVNSTLHWGQKYEPLSVMYYEYMYDTKVEDFGCIQHDKYKFLGASPDGINVDPNSKRYGRMLEIKNIVNREIDGIPKKEYWIQMQLQMEVCDLDECDFLETRFTEYPDYQEYLQDTATDEIYEDEEGNEFCNTTNSKDDKQKGIIVYFHTKEGKPYYEYKPLDIVHPDDIQLWEEKVLDLYQGEQYKYIFVKFIYWKLDEYSCVLVQRNRQWFENNIAEMEELWSVVLKERQDGYEHRAPNSKRSKKDTINVEKLDVTMNVNSGSSGCLLKFIKPIIHTNLTNSIYIPIITNLELNIDNIINNK
;
A
#
# COMPACT_ATOMS: atom_id res chain seq x y z
N MET A 1 29.17 60.00 -39.56
CA MET A 1 28.46 58.71 -39.67
C MET A 1 29.52 57.65 -39.90
N THR A 2 30.14 57.17 -38.82
CA THR A 2 29.79 55.98 -38.01
C THR A 2 30.60 54.79 -38.50
N MET A 3 31.36 54.24 -37.56
CA MET A 3 32.36 53.18 -37.73
C MET A 3 31.83 51.97 -38.52
N HIS A 4 32.51 51.62 -39.60
CA HIS A 4 32.64 50.22 -40.03
C HIS A 4 34.11 49.84 -39.83
N LYS A 5 34.42 49.56 -38.57
CA LYS A 5 35.72 49.03 -38.13
C LYS A 5 35.72 47.52 -38.33
N HIS A 6 36.70 47.04 -39.11
CA HIS A 6 37.37 45.73 -38.96
C HIS A 6 36.49 44.48 -38.76
N ILE A 7 35.59 44.17 -39.69
CA ILE A 7 34.97 42.82 -39.76
C ILE A 7 35.72 41.87 -40.72
N HIS A 8 36.64 42.38 -41.53
CA HIS A 8 37.37 41.60 -42.55
C HIS A 8 38.79 41.21 -42.17
N GLU A 9 39.17 41.35 -40.89
CA GLU A 9 40.51 40.96 -40.38
C GLU A 9 40.44 39.82 -39.35
N LEU A 10 39.31 39.13 -39.24
CA LEU A 10 39.26 37.90 -38.46
C LEU A 10 39.76 36.75 -39.36
N PRO A 11 40.83 36.02 -38.97
CA PRO A 11 41.24 34.83 -39.69
C PRO A 11 40.09 33.82 -39.75
N GLU A 12 40.01 33.06 -40.85
CA GLU A 12 39.04 31.97 -40.97
C GLU A 12 39.15 31.07 -39.74
N LEU A 13 38.02 30.84 -39.07
CA LEU A 13 37.92 29.89 -37.97
C LEU A 13 38.25 28.50 -38.53
N GLU A 14 39.37 27.93 -38.09
CA GLU A 14 39.64 26.52 -38.34
C GLU A 14 38.55 25.70 -37.65
N ASP A 15 37.79 24.95 -38.45
CA ASP A 15 36.99 23.85 -37.93
C ASP A 15 37.96 22.87 -37.27
N ILE A 16 37.78 22.64 -35.97
CA ILE A 16 38.58 21.70 -35.17
C ILE A 16 37.71 20.57 -34.62
N LEU A 17 36.44 20.41 -35.08
CA LEU A 17 35.56 19.34 -34.60
C LEU A 17 36.17 17.96 -34.83
N HIS A 18 36.86 17.79 -35.95
CA HIS A 18 37.60 16.57 -36.28
C HIS A 18 38.89 16.37 -35.48
N LYS A 19 39.36 17.40 -34.75
CA LYS A 19 40.48 17.32 -33.79
C LYS A 19 39.99 17.02 -32.36
N LEU A 20 38.69 17.14 -32.10
CA LEU A 20 38.07 16.67 -30.86
C LEU A 20 37.89 15.14 -30.96
N CYS A 21 38.92 14.38 -30.59
CA CYS A 21 38.67 13.01 -30.15
C CYS A 21 37.86 13.11 -28.86
N PRO A 22 36.74 12.38 -28.70
CA PRO A 22 36.24 12.09 -27.36
C PRO A 22 37.44 11.50 -26.62
N ILE A 23 37.80 12.10 -25.49
CA ILE A 23 38.70 11.41 -24.55
C ILE A 23 37.94 10.13 -24.22
N GLU A 24 38.47 8.97 -24.62
CA GLU A 24 37.98 7.69 -24.10
C GLU A 24 37.93 7.87 -22.59
N GLU A 25 36.72 7.90 -22.02
CA GLU A 25 36.54 8.03 -20.57
C GLU A 25 37.42 6.95 -19.95
N LYS A 26 38.45 7.39 -19.23
CA LYS A 26 39.44 6.50 -18.68
C LYS A 26 38.77 5.78 -17.52
N ARG A 27 38.14 4.64 -17.83
CA ARG A 27 37.52 3.76 -16.85
C ARG A 27 38.56 3.27 -15.86
N PHE A 28 38.19 3.31 -14.59
CA PHE A 28 38.96 2.76 -13.50
C PHE A 28 38.92 1.24 -13.53
N PHE A 29 37.74 0.65 -13.78
CA PHE A 29 37.58 -0.79 -13.93
C PHE A 29 37.64 -1.20 -15.40
N ASN A 30 38.43 -2.23 -15.70
CA ASN A 30 38.35 -2.84 -17.02
C ASN A 30 37.10 -3.73 -17.14
N GLU A 31 36.78 -4.20 -18.34
CA GLU A 31 35.56 -4.99 -18.59
C GLU A 31 35.48 -6.28 -17.77
N GLU A 32 36.60 -6.96 -17.52
CA GLU A 32 36.64 -8.19 -16.72
C GLU A 32 36.41 -7.87 -15.23
N GLU A 33 37.06 -6.82 -14.71
CA GLU A 33 36.87 -6.35 -13.33
C GLU A 33 35.43 -5.88 -13.08
N ALA A 34 34.85 -5.12 -14.02
CA ALA A 34 33.48 -4.64 -13.91
C ALA A 34 32.46 -5.80 -13.87
N LEU A 35 32.70 -6.86 -14.64
CA LEU A 35 31.87 -8.07 -14.60
C LEU A 35 32.01 -8.83 -13.27
N GLU A 36 33.23 -8.98 -12.74
CA GLU A 36 33.45 -9.61 -11.44
C GLU A 36 32.77 -8.82 -10.30
N ILE A 37 32.84 -7.49 -10.36
CA ILE A 37 32.16 -6.59 -9.41
C ILE A 37 30.65 -6.75 -9.52
N TYR A 38 30.10 -6.74 -10.74
CA TYR A 38 28.68 -6.98 -10.99
C TYR A 38 28.20 -8.31 -10.40
N ASP A 39 28.91 -9.42 -10.68
CA ASP A 39 28.57 -10.74 -10.16
C ASP A 39 28.62 -10.76 -8.62
N THR A 40 29.59 -10.06 -8.04
CA THR A 40 29.71 -9.90 -6.59
C THR A 40 28.53 -9.12 -6.02
N CYS A 41 28.10 -8.03 -6.66
CA CYS A 41 26.93 -7.27 -6.27
C CYS A 41 25.68 -8.16 -6.22
N VAL A 42 25.39 -8.87 -7.31
CA VAL A 42 24.23 -9.77 -7.40
C VAL A 42 24.27 -10.85 -6.31
N PHE A 43 25.45 -11.46 -6.09
CA PHE A 43 25.63 -12.45 -5.03
C PHE A 43 25.34 -11.88 -3.63
N LEU A 44 25.85 -10.69 -3.32
CA LEU A 44 25.61 -10.04 -2.02
C LEU A 44 24.13 -9.69 -1.84
N MET A 45 23.44 -9.26 -2.89
CA MET A 45 22.02 -8.97 -2.89
C MET A 45 21.18 -10.23 -2.59
N GLU A 46 21.47 -11.35 -3.26
CA GLU A 46 20.82 -12.64 -3.02
C GLU A 46 21.04 -13.15 -1.59
N GLU A 47 22.27 -13.06 -1.07
CA GLU A 47 22.60 -13.45 0.30
C GLU A 47 21.86 -12.56 1.31
N PHE A 48 21.78 -11.25 1.05
CA PHE A 48 21.10 -10.31 1.94
C PHE A 48 19.62 -10.64 2.09
N VAL A 49 18.88 -10.82 0.98
CA VAL A 49 17.44 -11.13 1.04
C VAL A 49 17.19 -12.51 1.64
N SER A 50 18.09 -13.46 1.42
CA SER A 50 18.01 -14.82 1.97
C SER A 50 18.26 -14.86 3.49
N MET A 51 19.21 -14.06 3.98
CA MET A 51 19.50 -13.95 5.41
C MET A 51 18.45 -13.13 6.17
N HIS A 52 17.80 -12.17 5.51
CA HIS A 52 16.87 -11.23 6.12
C HIS A 52 15.49 -11.21 5.43
N PRO A 53 14.78 -12.36 5.32
CA PRO A 53 13.58 -12.50 4.51
C PRO A 53 12.37 -11.69 5.00
N LYS A 54 12.46 -11.03 6.15
CA LYS A 54 11.39 -10.17 6.69
C LYS A 54 11.63 -8.68 6.43
N LEU A 55 12.86 -8.28 6.10
CA LEU A 55 13.23 -6.88 6.04
C LEU A 55 12.49 -6.16 4.91
N ILE A 56 12.19 -6.84 3.79
CA ILE A 56 11.36 -6.29 2.69
C ILE A 56 9.98 -5.79 3.13
N THR A 57 9.46 -6.27 4.27
CA THR A 57 8.17 -5.79 4.76
C THR A 57 8.24 -4.35 5.28
N GLU A 58 9.42 -3.88 5.70
CA GLU A 58 9.61 -2.55 6.26
C GLU A 58 9.59 -1.47 5.17
N PRO A 59 8.99 -0.28 5.41
CA PRO A 59 8.91 0.78 4.41
C PRO A 59 10.24 1.38 3.97
N ASP A 60 11.29 1.26 4.79
CA ASP A 60 12.66 1.74 4.55
C ASP A 60 13.59 0.61 4.05
N PHE A 61 13.03 -0.49 3.55
CA PHE A 61 13.80 -1.64 3.08
C PHE A 61 14.82 -1.26 2.01
N GLU A 62 14.40 -0.54 0.97
CA GLU A 62 15.26 -0.14 -0.14
C GLU A 62 16.45 0.70 0.34
N ASP A 63 16.22 1.66 1.24
CA ASP A 63 17.29 2.48 1.82
C ASP A 63 18.30 1.62 2.59
N VAL A 64 17.80 0.69 3.43
CA VAL A 64 18.67 -0.20 4.22
C VAL A 64 19.42 -1.19 3.32
N PHE A 65 18.77 -1.69 2.27
CA PHE A 65 19.35 -2.58 1.28
C PHE A 65 20.47 -1.89 0.51
N ASP A 66 20.20 -0.71 -0.07
CA ASP A 66 21.16 0.06 -0.85
C ASP A 66 22.35 0.50 0.01
N GLU A 67 22.10 0.98 1.24
CA GLU A 67 23.18 1.33 2.19
C GLU A 67 24.08 0.12 2.51
N ASN A 68 23.52 -1.07 2.72
CA ASN A 68 24.31 -2.27 3.04
C ASN A 68 25.14 -2.75 1.85
N ILE A 69 24.55 -2.82 0.66
CA ILE A 69 25.26 -3.28 -0.53
C ILE A 69 26.37 -2.29 -0.89
N SER A 70 26.08 -0.99 -0.88
CA SER A 70 27.07 0.05 -1.12
C SER A 70 28.21 -0.02 -0.09
N GLU A 71 27.92 -0.07 1.22
CA GLU A 71 28.95 -0.15 2.26
C GLU A 71 29.86 -1.38 2.08
N LEU A 72 29.28 -2.55 1.81
CA LEU A 72 30.06 -3.78 1.58
C LEU A 72 30.97 -3.65 0.35
N MET A 73 30.45 -3.15 -0.76
CA MET A 73 31.21 -3.02 -2.01
C MET A 73 32.35 -1.99 -1.90
N HIS A 74 32.07 -0.81 -1.33
CA HIS A 74 33.08 0.24 -1.17
C HIS A 74 34.16 -0.15 -0.15
N CYS A 75 33.81 -0.85 0.93
CA CYS A 75 34.77 -1.30 1.94
C CYS A 75 35.85 -2.25 1.39
N HIS A 76 35.60 -2.95 0.28
CA HIS A 76 36.63 -3.77 -0.39
C HIS A 76 37.82 -2.93 -0.89
N PHE A 77 37.63 -1.63 -1.10
CA PHE A 77 38.61 -0.70 -1.68
C PHE A 77 39.12 0.36 -0.69
N ASP A 78 38.71 0.34 0.58
CA ASP A 78 39.09 1.35 1.60
C ASP A 78 40.61 1.56 1.75
N PHE A 79 41.42 0.53 1.46
CA PHE A 79 42.87 0.59 1.56
C PHE A 79 43.58 0.78 0.21
N ASP A 80 42.83 0.90 -0.89
CA ASP A 80 43.38 1.16 -2.21
C ASP A 80 43.58 2.66 -2.43
N VAL A 81 44.85 3.06 -2.58
CA VAL A 81 45.24 4.45 -2.80
C VAL A 81 44.76 4.97 -4.16
N PHE A 82 44.41 4.09 -5.09
CA PHE A 82 43.92 4.45 -6.42
C PHE A 82 42.39 4.55 -6.48
N TYR A 83 41.66 4.21 -5.42
CA TYR A 83 40.20 4.34 -5.38
C TYR A 83 39.79 5.82 -5.20
N THR A 84 39.73 6.54 -6.31
CA THR A 84 39.38 7.97 -6.35
C THR A 84 37.86 8.19 -6.37
N GLU A 85 37.42 9.44 -6.31
CA GLU A 85 36.01 9.81 -6.44
C GLU A 85 35.45 9.31 -7.79
N GLU A 86 36.21 9.38 -8.88
CA GLU A 86 35.77 8.86 -10.18
C GLU A 86 35.60 7.33 -10.18
N ALA A 87 36.43 6.60 -9.42
CA ALA A 87 36.30 5.15 -9.27
C ALA A 87 35.06 4.77 -8.44
N GLN A 88 34.70 5.60 -7.46
CA GLN A 88 33.48 5.43 -6.66
C GLN A 88 32.23 5.63 -7.52
N GLU A 89 32.21 6.65 -8.36
CA GLU A 89 31.10 6.89 -9.30
C GLU A 89 30.93 5.69 -10.26
N GLU A 90 32.02 5.16 -10.82
CA GLU A 90 31.96 3.97 -11.68
C GLU A 90 31.49 2.71 -10.92
N MET A 91 31.91 2.54 -9.66
CA MET A 91 31.41 1.46 -8.80
C MET A 91 29.90 1.59 -8.55
N ASP A 92 29.41 2.78 -8.22
CA ASP A 92 28.00 3.04 -7.99
C ASP A 92 27.15 2.80 -9.25
N GLU A 93 27.68 3.11 -10.43
CA GLU A 93 27.05 2.74 -11.71
C GLU A 93 26.93 1.22 -11.87
N ILE A 94 27.99 0.46 -11.56
CA ILE A 94 27.95 -1.01 -11.62
C ILE A 94 26.95 -1.58 -10.60
N ILE A 95 26.94 -1.06 -9.37
CA ILE A 95 25.98 -1.46 -8.32
C ILE A 95 24.55 -1.21 -8.80
N GLU A 96 24.27 -0.04 -9.38
CA GLU A 96 22.94 0.32 -9.86
C GLU A 96 22.49 -0.58 -11.02
N VAL A 97 23.39 -0.92 -11.96
CA VAL A 97 23.08 -1.86 -13.04
C VAL A 97 22.78 -3.26 -12.47
N ALA A 98 23.62 -3.76 -11.55
CA ALA A 98 23.39 -5.04 -10.88
C ALA A 98 22.07 -5.06 -10.10
N LYS A 99 21.72 -3.97 -9.42
CA LYS A 99 20.48 -3.82 -8.66
C LYS A 99 19.25 -3.89 -9.56
N ASN A 100 19.29 -3.17 -10.69
CA ASN A 100 18.20 -3.17 -11.65
C ASN A 100 17.95 -4.57 -12.24
N ASP A 101 19.01 -5.28 -12.59
CA ASP A 101 18.90 -6.66 -13.09
C ASP A 101 18.44 -7.63 -12.00
N PHE A 102 18.96 -7.50 -10.78
CA PHE A 102 18.51 -8.28 -9.62
C PHE A 102 17.00 -8.14 -9.39
N TYR A 103 16.49 -6.91 -9.39
CA TYR A 103 15.06 -6.68 -9.16
C TYR A 103 14.17 -7.15 -10.31
N LYS A 104 14.71 -7.12 -11.53
CA LYS A 104 13.98 -7.51 -12.72
C LYS A 104 13.88 -9.02 -12.88
N GLU A 105 14.95 -9.74 -12.58
CA GLU A 105 15.09 -11.16 -12.93
C GLU A 105 15.03 -12.11 -11.72
N LEU A 106 15.36 -11.64 -10.50
CA LEU A 106 15.54 -12.50 -9.33
C LEU A 106 14.57 -12.22 -8.18
N TYR A 107 14.28 -10.95 -7.89
CA TYR A 107 13.53 -10.58 -6.70
C TYR A 107 12.63 -9.36 -6.96
N PRO A 108 11.33 -9.37 -6.66
CA PRO A 108 10.50 -8.21 -6.96
C PRO A 108 10.83 -7.03 -6.05
N LEU A 109 10.76 -5.81 -6.59
CA LEU A 109 10.73 -4.57 -5.79
C LEU A 109 9.59 -4.63 -4.78
N ARG A 110 9.75 -3.94 -3.65
CA ARG A 110 8.68 -3.86 -2.65
C ARG A 110 7.45 -3.16 -3.23
N SER A 111 7.66 -2.09 -3.96
CA SER A 111 6.63 -1.36 -4.71
C SER A 111 7.28 -0.47 -5.76
N TYR A 112 6.61 -0.30 -6.90
CA TYR A 112 7.00 0.69 -7.90
C TYR A 112 6.52 2.09 -7.50
N SER A 113 7.11 3.14 -8.07
CA SER A 113 6.67 4.52 -7.83
C SER A 113 5.30 4.86 -8.44
N SER A 114 4.79 4.03 -9.34
CA SER A 114 3.48 4.19 -9.98
C SER A 114 2.89 2.85 -10.45
N SER A 115 1.60 2.83 -10.78
CA SER A 115 0.92 1.68 -11.40
C SER A 115 1.35 1.50 -12.86
N ILE A 116 2.50 0.90 -13.09
CA ILE A 116 3.05 0.64 -14.43
C ILE A 116 2.56 -0.70 -15.01
N ILE A 117 2.74 -0.89 -16.31
CA ILE A 117 2.57 -2.20 -16.98
C ILE A 117 3.96 -2.79 -17.19
N LEU A 118 4.23 -3.93 -16.55
CA LEU A 118 5.51 -4.62 -16.68
C LEU A 118 5.55 -5.54 -17.90
N CYS A 119 4.49 -6.32 -18.09
CA CYS A 119 4.28 -7.21 -19.22
C CYS A 119 2.79 -7.32 -19.53
N ASP A 120 2.44 -7.85 -20.70
CA ASP A 120 1.04 -8.15 -21.02
C ASP A 120 0.58 -9.37 -20.18
N PRO A 121 -0.66 -9.39 -19.65
CA PRO A 121 -1.17 -10.50 -18.85
C PRO A 121 -1.19 -11.83 -19.60
N ASP A 122 -1.05 -12.94 -18.87
CA ASP A 122 -1.45 -14.26 -19.39
C ASP A 122 -2.98 -14.36 -19.40
N TYR A 123 -3.60 -13.84 -20.46
CA TYR A 123 -5.04 -13.72 -20.57
C TYR A 123 -5.81 -15.04 -20.39
N GLU A 124 -5.25 -16.18 -20.82
CA GLU A 124 -5.92 -17.47 -20.67
C GLU A 124 -5.84 -17.95 -19.20
N PHE A 125 -4.65 -17.90 -18.59
CA PHE A 125 -4.50 -18.24 -17.18
C PHE A 125 -5.38 -17.36 -16.28
N ILE A 126 -5.32 -16.04 -16.46
CA ILE A 126 -6.07 -15.08 -15.64
C ILE A 126 -7.58 -15.31 -15.76
N LYS A 127 -8.08 -15.59 -16.96
CA LYS A 127 -9.49 -15.90 -17.16
C LYS A 127 -9.92 -17.15 -16.42
N GLU A 128 -9.16 -18.24 -16.55
CA GLU A 128 -9.42 -19.48 -15.81
C GLU A 128 -9.37 -19.24 -14.30
N GLN A 129 -8.40 -18.46 -13.84
CA GLN A 129 -8.23 -18.18 -12.42
C GLN A 129 -9.36 -17.32 -11.85
N ILE A 130 -9.81 -16.28 -12.55
CA ILE A 130 -10.99 -15.50 -12.16
C ILE A 130 -12.22 -16.40 -12.04
N ASP A 131 -12.43 -17.34 -12.97
CA ASP A 131 -13.55 -18.28 -12.91
C ASP A 131 -13.43 -19.26 -11.72
N VAL A 132 -12.21 -19.70 -11.39
CA VAL A 132 -11.93 -20.47 -10.16
C VAL A 132 -12.31 -19.66 -8.93
N LEU A 133 -11.89 -18.39 -8.85
CA LEU A 133 -12.17 -17.52 -7.70
C LEU A 133 -13.68 -17.29 -7.54
N ARG A 134 -14.40 -16.98 -8.63
CA ARG A 134 -15.88 -16.86 -8.65
C ARG A 134 -16.58 -18.14 -8.16
N GLY A 135 -15.99 -19.31 -8.44
CA GLY A 135 -16.50 -20.61 -7.99
C GLY A 135 -16.29 -20.91 -6.51
N LYS A 136 -15.41 -20.18 -5.80
CA LYS A 136 -15.16 -20.39 -4.37
C LYS A 136 -16.32 -19.90 -3.51
N PRO A 137 -16.59 -20.53 -2.34
CA PRO A 137 -17.58 -20.01 -1.40
C PRO A 137 -17.18 -18.63 -0.89
N GLN A 138 -17.98 -17.62 -1.23
CA GLN A 138 -17.77 -16.23 -0.84
C GLN A 138 -19.02 -15.72 -0.11
N PRO A 139 -19.08 -15.87 1.23
CA PRO A 139 -20.18 -15.32 2.01
C PRO A 139 -20.29 -13.82 1.77
N VAL A 140 -21.51 -13.31 1.61
CA VAL A 140 -21.76 -11.88 1.40
C VAL A 140 -21.13 -11.10 2.54
N GLN A 141 -20.39 -10.03 2.22
CA GLN A 141 -19.65 -9.25 3.20
C GLN A 141 -20.57 -8.80 4.36
N ARG A 142 -20.06 -8.87 5.59
CA ARG A 142 -20.78 -8.49 6.83
C ARG A 142 -22.01 -9.34 7.18
N THR A 143 -22.18 -10.49 6.53
CA THR A 143 -23.11 -11.53 7.00
C THR A 143 -22.52 -12.33 8.15
N LYS A 144 -23.37 -13.07 8.87
CA LYS A 144 -22.94 -13.95 9.95
C LYS A 144 -21.94 -14.99 9.44
N GLU A 145 -22.23 -15.59 8.29
CA GLU A 145 -21.41 -16.58 7.61
C GLU A 145 -20.03 -16.01 7.26
N TRP A 146 -19.98 -14.74 6.82
CA TRP A 146 -18.72 -14.04 6.55
C TRP A 146 -17.87 -13.85 7.81
N TYR A 147 -18.49 -13.44 8.92
CA TYR A 147 -17.78 -13.31 10.20
C TYR A 147 -17.29 -14.67 10.71
N GLU A 148 -18.11 -15.72 10.63
CA GLU A 148 -17.74 -17.07 11.06
C GLU A 148 -16.59 -17.66 10.25
N MET A 149 -16.56 -17.43 8.93
CA MET A 149 -15.45 -17.81 8.07
C MET A 149 -14.16 -17.10 8.49
N ARG A 150 -14.18 -15.77 8.62
CA ARG A 150 -13.01 -14.96 8.99
C ARG A 150 -12.48 -15.23 10.40
N GLN A 151 -13.32 -15.72 11.31
CA GLN A 151 -12.91 -16.10 12.66
C GLN A 151 -12.02 -17.35 12.68
N ASN A 152 -12.17 -18.23 11.69
CA ASN A 152 -11.40 -19.47 11.59
C ASN A 152 -10.17 -19.34 10.66
N LEU A 153 -9.76 -18.10 10.37
CA LEU A 153 -8.64 -17.77 9.50
C LEU A 153 -7.79 -16.68 10.14
N ILE A 154 -6.48 -16.70 9.90
CA ILE A 154 -5.65 -15.49 9.84
C ILE A 154 -6.00 -14.83 8.50
N THR A 155 -6.53 -13.61 8.57
CA THR A 155 -6.95 -12.87 7.37
C THR A 155 -5.82 -11.95 6.91
N ALA A 156 -5.71 -11.66 5.62
CA ALA A 156 -4.68 -10.77 5.07
C ALA A 156 -4.50 -9.48 5.89
N SER A 157 -5.61 -8.82 6.26
CA SER A 157 -5.61 -7.60 7.07
C SER A 157 -5.09 -7.72 8.52
N ASN A 158 -4.85 -8.93 9.03
CA ASN A 158 -4.24 -9.16 10.35
C ASN A 158 -3.02 -10.08 10.33
N ALA A 159 -2.60 -10.56 9.16
CA ALA A 159 -1.46 -11.46 9.00
C ALA A 159 -0.16 -10.80 9.50
N TYR A 160 0.00 -9.50 9.27
CA TYR A 160 1.17 -8.75 9.75
C TYR A 160 1.40 -8.88 11.26
N LYS A 161 0.33 -9.02 12.06
CA LYS A 161 0.42 -9.21 13.53
C LYS A 161 1.21 -10.46 13.91
N ALA A 162 1.30 -11.46 13.03
CA ALA A 162 2.08 -12.67 13.26
C ALA A 162 3.60 -12.42 13.26
N PHE A 163 4.05 -11.35 12.60
CA PHE A 163 5.46 -10.96 12.47
C PHE A 163 5.87 -9.85 13.44
N GLU A 164 4.90 -9.33 14.20
CA GLU A 164 5.11 -8.29 15.19
C GLU A 164 5.62 -8.83 16.53
N ASN A 165 5.82 -7.93 17.49
CA ASN A 165 6.23 -8.30 18.84
C ASN A 165 5.21 -9.22 19.55
N GLN A 166 5.66 -9.87 20.63
CA GLN A 166 4.85 -10.85 21.36
C GLN A 166 3.50 -10.31 21.86
N ASN A 167 3.39 -9.02 22.18
CA ASN A 167 2.12 -8.44 22.63
C ASN A 167 1.09 -8.43 21.49
N THR A 168 1.51 -8.03 20.29
CA THR A 168 0.67 -8.03 19.09
C THR A 168 0.26 -9.45 18.69
N LYS A 169 1.20 -10.40 18.77
CA LYS A 169 0.89 -11.83 18.57
C LYS A 169 -0.14 -12.33 19.58
N ASN A 170 0.03 -12.00 20.87
CA ASN A 170 -0.92 -12.36 21.92
C ASN A 170 -2.31 -11.77 21.67
N GLN A 171 -2.38 -10.53 21.20
CA GLN A 171 -3.62 -9.89 20.82
C GLN A 171 -4.33 -10.67 19.71
N LEU A 172 -3.61 -11.02 18.63
CA LEU A 172 -4.19 -11.82 17.54
C LEU A 172 -4.67 -13.19 18.04
N ILE A 173 -3.86 -13.88 18.86
CA ILE A 173 -4.23 -15.17 19.42
C ILE A 173 -5.50 -15.06 20.25
N PHE A 174 -5.56 -14.07 21.14
CA PHE A 174 -6.73 -13.82 21.99
C PHE A 174 -7.98 -13.50 21.16
N GLU A 175 -7.88 -12.61 20.17
CA GLU A 175 -8.97 -12.27 19.24
C GLU A 175 -9.52 -13.53 18.54
N LYS A 176 -8.64 -14.42 18.08
CA LYS A 176 -9.03 -15.66 17.39
C LYS A 176 -9.55 -16.75 18.33
N CYS A 177 -9.20 -16.72 19.63
CA CYS A 177 -9.74 -17.67 20.61
C CYS A 177 -11.09 -17.23 21.19
N GLN A 178 -11.27 -15.93 21.46
CA GLN A 178 -12.43 -15.38 22.18
C GLN A 178 -13.78 -15.71 21.52
N THR A 179 -13.78 -15.90 20.21
CA THR A 179 -15.02 -15.88 19.44
C THR A 179 -15.70 -17.26 19.35
N GLN A 180 -14.99 -18.37 19.63
CA GLN A 180 -15.62 -19.70 19.72
C GLN A 180 -16.30 -19.97 21.08
N SER A 181 -15.80 -19.39 22.16
CA SER A 181 -16.32 -19.64 23.52
C SER A 181 -17.75 -19.14 23.74
N LYS A 182 -18.29 -18.30 22.85
CA LYS A 182 -19.69 -17.87 22.88
C LYS A 182 -20.66 -18.90 22.31
N GLN A 183 -20.18 -19.94 21.61
CA GLN A 183 -21.04 -21.03 21.11
C GLN A 183 -21.09 -22.25 22.05
N ILE A 184 -20.23 -22.33 23.08
CA ILE A 184 -20.13 -23.49 23.97
C ILE A 184 -20.19 -23.05 25.45
N GLN A 185 -21.30 -22.47 25.90
CA GLN A 185 -21.68 -22.54 27.33
C GLN A 185 -23.22 -22.57 27.47
N PRO A 186 -23.82 -23.71 27.88
CA PRO A 186 -25.08 -23.69 28.59
C PRO A 186 -24.83 -23.13 30.00
N ILE A 187 -25.68 -22.20 30.40
CA ILE A 187 -25.76 -21.48 31.68
C ILE A 187 -25.46 -22.40 32.88
N GLU A 188 -24.60 -21.96 33.80
CA GLU A 188 -24.93 -21.77 35.24
C GLU A 188 -23.71 -21.26 36.06
N GLN A 189 -24.00 -20.28 36.93
CA GLN A 189 -23.20 -19.76 38.06
C GLN A 189 -22.33 -18.50 37.84
N ASN A 190 -22.97 -17.38 38.17
CA ASN A 190 -22.45 -16.12 38.72
C ASN A 190 -20.95 -16.08 39.04
N VAL A 191 -20.18 -15.45 38.14
CA VAL A 191 -18.93 -14.77 38.50
C VAL A 191 -19.01 -13.37 37.93
N ASP A 192 -18.91 -12.37 38.81
CA ASP A 192 -18.85 -10.93 38.49
C ASP A 192 -17.58 -10.64 37.66
N CYS A 193 -17.65 -10.87 36.36
CA CYS A 193 -16.73 -10.29 35.40
C CYS A 193 -17.51 -9.24 34.61
N LYS A 194 -17.10 -7.97 34.72
CA LYS A 194 -17.61 -6.89 33.88
C LYS A 194 -17.17 -7.17 32.44
N HIS A 195 -18.03 -7.88 31.71
CA HIS A 195 -17.87 -8.21 30.30
C HIS A 195 -17.90 -6.93 29.47
N ILE A 196 -16.90 -6.77 28.60
CA ILE A 196 -17.04 -5.91 27.42
C ILE A 196 -17.95 -6.69 26.47
N GLU A 197 -19.21 -6.29 26.42
CA GLU A 197 -20.20 -6.78 25.46
C GLU A 197 -19.73 -6.43 24.04
N ILE A 198 -19.17 -7.41 23.34
CA ILE A 198 -19.24 -7.46 21.88
C ILE A 198 -20.39 -8.42 21.59
N GLU A 199 -21.62 -7.93 21.61
CA GLU A 199 -22.78 -8.72 21.23
C GLU A 199 -22.63 -9.20 19.79
N LEU A 200 -22.72 -10.52 19.59
CA LEU A 200 -22.98 -11.07 18.26
C LEU A 200 -24.41 -10.65 17.92
N PRO A 201 -24.67 -10.05 16.74
CA PRO A 201 -25.97 -9.48 16.43
C PRO A 201 -27.03 -10.60 16.39
N THR A 202 -27.84 -10.68 17.44
CA THR A 202 -29.16 -11.28 17.36
C THR A 202 -30.03 -10.39 16.49
N THR A 203 -30.87 -11.02 15.66
CA THR A 203 -31.51 -10.45 14.46
C THR A 203 -32.51 -9.31 14.69
N ASN A 204 -32.51 -8.59 15.81
CA ASN A 204 -33.51 -7.55 16.11
C ASN A 204 -32.98 -6.27 16.79
N ASP A 205 -31.67 -6.13 17.04
CA ASP A 205 -31.14 -4.87 17.58
C ASP A 205 -30.63 -3.96 16.46
N VAL A 206 -31.22 -2.77 16.36
CA VAL A 206 -30.79 -1.72 15.43
C VAL A 206 -29.40 -1.23 15.87
N GLN A 207 -28.36 -1.86 15.34
CA GLN A 207 -26.99 -1.45 15.60
C GLN A 207 -26.76 -0.09 14.93
N MET A 208 -26.74 0.99 15.72
CA MET A 208 -26.46 2.33 15.21
C MET A 208 -25.01 2.39 14.72
N VAL A 209 -24.82 2.62 13.42
CA VAL A 209 -23.49 2.74 12.80
C VAL A 209 -22.93 4.13 13.10
N ASN A 210 -21.70 4.20 13.64
CA ASN A 210 -21.01 5.47 13.83
C ASN A 210 -20.44 5.97 12.49
N VAL A 211 -21.22 6.81 11.81
CA VAL A 211 -20.87 7.40 10.51
C VAL A 211 -19.68 8.37 10.55
N ASN A 212 -19.22 8.76 11.74
CA ASN A 212 -18.07 9.66 11.92
C ASN A 212 -16.76 8.89 12.21
N SER A 213 -16.78 7.56 12.17
CA SER A 213 -15.58 6.75 12.41
C SER A 213 -14.69 6.66 11.16
N THR A 214 -13.38 6.50 11.35
CA THR A 214 -12.44 6.25 10.24
C THR A 214 -12.74 4.96 9.48
N LEU A 215 -13.28 3.95 10.17
CA LEU A 215 -13.75 2.73 9.53
C LEU A 215 -14.91 3.02 8.57
N HIS A 216 -15.90 3.79 9.04
CA HIS A 216 -17.03 4.18 8.20
C HIS A 216 -16.59 5.07 7.03
N TRP A 217 -15.61 5.94 7.24
CA TRP A 217 -14.99 6.72 6.18
C TRP A 217 -14.45 5.83 5.06
N GLY A 218 -13.66 4.80 5.43
CA GLY A 218 -13.16 3.80 4.48
C GLY A 218 -14.28 3.15 3.69
N GLN A 219 -15.30 2.65 4.38
CA GLN A 219 -16.46 1.99 3.77
C GLN A 219 -17.27 2.90 2.85
N LYS A 220 -17.40 4.18 3.21
CA LYS A 220 -18.13 5.16 2.42
C LYS A 220 -17.38 5.52 1.14
N TYR A 221 -16.06 5.60 1.16
CA TYR A 221 -15.31 6.08 0.00
C TYR A 221 -14.71 4.98 -0.88
N GLU A 222 -14.67 3.73 -0.40
CA GLU A 222 -14.17 2.58 -1.17
C GLU A 222 -14.88 2.39 -2.53
N PRO A 223 -16.24 2.42 -2.63
CA PRO A 223 -16.90 2.34 -3.94
C PRO A 223 -16.52 3.48 -4.89
N LEU A 224 -16.32 4.68 -4.34
CA LEU A 224 -15.91 5.84 -5.14
C LEU A 224 -14.47 5.72 -5.62
N SER A 225 -13.56 5.20 -4.79
CA SER A 225 -12.19 4.90 -5.19
C SER A 225 -12.14 3.85 -6.31
N VAL A 226 -13.01 2.82 -6.27
CA VAL A 226 -13.15 1.86 -7.38
C VAL A 226 -13.63 2.58 -8.65
N MET A 227 -14.68 3.39 -8.58
CA MET A 227 -15.17 4.16 -9.73
C MET A 227 -14.08 5.06 -10.32
N TYR A 228 -13.27 5.69 -9.47
CA TYR A 228 -12.15 6.51 -9.89
C TYR A 228 -11.06 5.69 -10.58
N TYR A 229 -10.70 4.54 -10.02
CA TYR A 229 -9.73 3.61 -10.62
C TYR A 229 -10.18 3.11 -12.00
N GLU A 230 -11.45 2.69 -12.12
CA GLU A 230 -12.04 2.26 -13.39
C GLU A 230 -12.03 3.37 -14.45
N TYR A 231 -12.30 4.62 -14.04
CA TYR A 231 -12.24 5.79 -14.90
C TYR A 231 -10.82 6.12 -15.36
N MET A 232 -9.85 6.11 -14.45
CA MET A 232 -8.44 6.41 -14.77
C MET A 232 -7.81 5.42 -15.73
N TYR A 233 -8.14 4.14 -15.60
CA TYR A 233 -7.49 3.06 -16.33
C TYR A 233 -8.35 2.41 -17.41
N ASP A 234 -9.53 2.99 -17.70
CA ASP A 234 -10.52 2.50 -18.66
C ASP A 234 -10.71 0.98 -18.55
N THR A 235 -11.19 0.54 -17.39
CA THR A 235 -11.25 -0.87 -17.04
C THR A 235 -12.45 -1.21 -16.16
N LYS A 236 -12.63 -2.50 -15.87
CA LYS A 236 -13.61 -2.97 -14.90
C LYS A 236 -13.06 -3.82 -13.78
N VAL A 237 -13.55 -3.56 -12.58
CA VAL A 237 -13.18 -4.20 -11.33
C VAL A 237 -14.40 -4.92 -10.76
N GLU A 238 -14.22 -6.18 -10.37
CA GLU A 238 -15.24 -6.98 -9.69
C GLU A 238 -14.84 -7.17 -8.22
N ASP A 239 -15.83 -7.13 -7.32
CA ASP A 239 -15.67 -7.38 -5.89
C ASP A 239 -15.58 -8.89 -5.62
N PHE A 240 -14.64 -9.29 -4.75
CA PHE A 240 -14.47 -10.66 -4.29
C PHE A 240 -14.52 -10.70 -2.76
N GLY A 241 -15.36 -11.59 -2.23
CA GLY A 241 -15.55 -11.81 -0.81
C GLY A 241 -14.35 -12.50 -0.13
N CYS A 242 -14.62 -13.14 1.02
CA CYS A 242 -13.56 -13.86 1.71
C CYS A 242 -13.22 -15.17 1.01
N ILE A 243 -11.99 -15.27 0.52
CA ILE A 243 -11.42 -16.45 -0.13
C ILE A 243 -10.46 -17.14 0.85
N GLN A 244 -10.62 -18.45 1.03
CA GLN A 244 -9.71 -19.28 1.83
C GLN A 244 -8.60 -19.83 0.94
N HIS A 245 -7.37 -19.90 1.46
CA HIS A 245 -6.23 -20.48 0.76
C HIS A 245 -6.46 -21.99 0.49
N ASP A 246 -6.01 -22.49 -0.66
CA ASP A 246 -6.23 -23.90 -1.04
C ASP A 246 -5.35 -24.88 -0.25
N LYS A 247 -4.06 -24.60 -0.13
CA LYS A 247 -3.12 -25.36 0.72
C LYS A 247 -3.21 -25.03 2.21
N TYR A 248 -2.99 -23.78 2.61
CA TYR A 248 -2.92 -23.35 4.01
C TYR A 248 -4.29 -22.91 4.53
N LYS A 249 -5.15 -23.87 4.90
CA LYS A 249 -6.56 -23.62 5.28
C LYS A 249 -6.78 -22.66 6.45
N PHE A 250 -5.74 -22.30 7.19
CA PHE A 250 -5.81 -21.28 8.23
C PHE A 250 -5.63 -19.85 7.70
N LEU A 251 -5.37 -19.66 6.39
CA LEU A 251 -5.21 -18.36 5.76
C LEU A 251 -6.41 -18.03 4.88
N GLY A 252 -6.75 -16.74 4.82
CA GLY A 252 -7.69 -16.23 3.84
C GLY A 252 -7.52 -14.74 3.57
N ALA A 253 -8.08 -14.30 2.46
CA ALA A 253 -8.00 -12.93 1.99
C ALA A 253 -9.37 -12.43 1.55
N SER A 254 -9.53 -11.12 1.48
CA SER A 254 -10.66 -10.45 0.85
C SER A 254 -10.04 -9.26 0.13
N PRO A 255 -9.76 -9.37 -1.18
CA PRO A 255 -9.28 -8.22 -1.94
C PRO A 255 -10.40 -7.19 -2.08
N ASP A 256 -10.04 -5.91 -2.21
CA ASP A 256 -11.05 -4.85 -2.41
C ASP A 256 -11.60 -4.89 -3.85
N GLY A 257 -10.84 -5.46 -4.79
CA GLY A 257 -11.33 -5.83 -6.11
C GLY A 257 -10.29 -6.54 -6.97
N ILE A 258 -10.73 -7.09 -8.10
CA ILE A 258 -9.85 -7.64 -9.14
C ILE A 258 -10.30 -7.08 -10.48
N ASN A 259 -9.34 -6.65 -11.31
CA ASN A 259 -9.62 -6.23 -12.66
C ASN A 259 -10.05 -7.42 -13.54
N VAL A 260 -11.27 -7.36 -14.08
CA VAL A 260 -11.89 -8.42 -14.86
C VAL A 260 -12.14 -8.05 -16.32
N ASP A 261 -11.61 -6.93 -16.81
CA ASP A 261 -11.74 -6.55 -18.23
C ASP A 261 -10.69 -7.28 -19.08
N PRO A 262 -11.10 -8.23 -19.95
CA PRO A 262 -10.18 -9.01 -20.76
C PRO A 262 -9.45 -8.18 -21.83
N ASN A 263 -9.87 -6.94 -22.11
CA ASN A 263 -9.17 -6.06 -23.04
C ASN A 263 -8.15 -5.16 -22.33
N SER A 264 -8.15 -5.13 -20.99
CA SER A 264 -7.24 -4.31 -20.22
C SER A 264 -5.86 -4.97 -20.12
N LYS A 265 -4.81 -4.15 -20.19
CA LYS A 265 -3.44 -4.60 -19.83
C LYS A 265 -3.28 -4.87 -18.33
N ARG A 266 -4.29 -4.52 -17.53
CA ARG A 266 -4.36 -4.79 -16.10
C ARG A 266 -5.26 -5.99 -15.78
N TYR A 267 -5.66 -6.78 -16.78
CA TYR A 267 -6.52 -7.94 -16.55
C TYR A 267 -5.93 -8.89 -15.51
N GLY A 268 -6.70 -9.21 -14.46
CA GLY A 268 -6.25 -10.02 -13.33
C GLY A 268 -5.47 -9.27 -12.25
N ARG A 269 -5.19 -7.97 -12.43
CA ARG A 269 -4.54 -7.16 -11.40
C ARG A 269 -5.49 -6.92 -10.23
N MET A 270 -5.02 -7.22 -9.03
CA MET A 270 -5.76 -6.99 -7.80
C MET A 270 -5.76 -5.49 -7.44
N LEU A 271 -6.73 -5.07 -6.65
CA LEU A 271 -6.84 -3.70 -6.15
C LEU A 271 -6.99 -3.73 -4.63
N GLU A 272 -6.14 -2.96 -3.94
CA GLU A 272 -6.20 -2.72 -2.50
C GLU A 272 -6.31 -1.21 -2.25
N ILE A 273 -7.37 -0.80 -1.58
CA ILE A 273 -7.77 0.60 -1.45
C ILE A 273 -7.59 1.06 -0.01
N LYS A 274 -6.98 2.24 0.19
CA LYS A 274 -6.93 2.91 1.49
C LYS A 274 -7.37 4.36 1.38
N ASN A 275 -8.57 4.60 1.90
CA ASN A 275 -9.13 5.93 2.06
C ASN A 275 -8.53 6.63 3.29
N ILE A 276 -7.55 7.49 3.05
CA ILE A 276 -6.75 8.15 4.07
C ILE A 276 -7.48 9.37 4.64
N VAL A 277 -7.51 9.45 5.98
CA VAL A 277 -8.03 10.62 6.71
C VAL A 277 -6.88 11.46 7.29
N ASN A 278 -5.95 10.82 7.99
CA ASN A 278 -4.96 11.51 8.83
C ASN A 278 -3.50 11.32 8.39
N ARG A 279 -3.15 10.25 7.66
CA ARG A 279 -1.75 10.01 7.27
C ARG A 279 -1.38 10.82 6.03
N GLU A 280 -0.09 11.04 5.83
CA GLU A 280 0.44 11.56 4.56
C GLU A 280 0.46 10.42 3.53
N ILE A 281 0.15 10.75 2.27
CA ILE A 281 0.23 9.81 1.16
C ILE A 281 1.61 10.03 0.54
N ASP A 282 2.51 9.08 0.78
CA ASP A 282 3.91 9.09 0.35
C ASP A 282 4.17 8.13 -0.82
N GLY A 283 3.16 7.36 -1.24
CA GLY A 283 3.28 6.31 -2.25
C GLY A 283 4.01 5.06 -1.74
N ILE A 284 4.38 4.99 -0.46
CA ILE A 284 5.05 3.83 0.13
C ILE A 284 4.03 3.05 0.97
N PRO A 285 3.65 1.82 0.56
CA PRO A 285 2.74 1.01 1.34
C PRO A 285 3.32 0.74 2.74
N LYS A 286 2.53 0.91 3.79
CA LYS A 286 2.94 0.47 5.14
C LYS A 286 3.19 -1.03 5.17
N LYS A 287 4.03 -1.48 6.10
CA LYS A 287 4.28 -2.90 6.39
C LYS A 287 3.00 -3.74 6.45
N GLU A 288 2.00 -3.28 7.19
CA GLU A 288 0.72 -3.97 7.37
C GLU A 288 -0.07 -4.13 6.06
N TYR A 289 -0.04 -3.12 5.18
CA TYR A 289 -0.71 -3.15 3.89
C TYR A 289 0.08 -3.97 2.86
N TRP A 290 1.42 -3.88 2.88
CA TRP A 290 2.27 -4.69 2.02
C TRP A 290 2.07 -6.18 2.29
N ILE A 291 2.14 -6.60 3.56
CA ILE A 291 1.87 -8.00 3.97
C ILE A 291 0.44 -8.42 3.59
N GLN A 292 -0.53 -7.53 3.72
CA GLN A 292 -1.91 -7.80 3.31
C GLN A 292 -1.99 -8.11 1.81
N MET A 293 -1.38 -7.29 0.96
CA MET A 293 -1.35 -7.50 -0.50
C MET A 293 -0.61 -8.79 -0.88
N GLN A 294 0.53 -9.07 -0.25
CA GLN A 294 1.24 -10.34 -0.48
C GLN A 294 0.38 -11.55 -0.18
N LEU A 295 -0.35 -11.54 0.95
CA LEU A 295 -1.26 -12.64 1.27
C LEU A 295 -2.48 -12.71 0.35
N GLN A 296 -3.00 -11.56 -0.09
CA GLN A 296 -4.09 -11.50 -1.07
C GLN A 296 -3.69 -12.16 -2.40
N MET A 297 -2.54 -11.76 -2.95
CA MET A 297 -1.97 -12.32 -4.18
C MET A 297 -1.66 -13.81 -4.04
N GLU A 298 -1.13 -14.24 -2.89
CA GLU A 298 -0.90 -15.66 -2.60
C GLU A 298 -2.19 -16.49 -2.56
N VAL A 299 -3.21 -16.02 -1.84
CA VAL A 299 -4.49 -16.72 -1.68
C VAL A 299 -5.28 -16.78 -2.98
N CYS A 300 -5.21 -15.72 -3.78
CA CYS A 300 -5.94 -15.59 -5.04
C CYS A 300 -5.15 -16.16 -6.22
N ASP A 301 -3.89 -16.55 -6.02
CA ASP A 301 -2.96 -17.00 -7.04
C ASP A 301 -2.84 -16.03 -8.24
N LEU A 302 -2.61 -14.76 -7.91
CA LEU A 302 -2.42 -13.66 -8.87
C LEU A 302 -1.07 -12.97 -8.57
N ASP A 303 -0.53 -12.24 -9.55
CA ASP A 303 0.86 -11.76 -9.50
C ASP A 303 1.04 -10.30 -9.14
N GLU A 304 0.01 -9.50 -9.31
CA GLU A 304 0.09 -8.05 -9.23
C GLU A 304 -1.09 -7.46 -8.47
N CYS A 305 -0.81 -6.45 -7.65
CA CYS A 305 -1.80 -5.66 -6.94
C CYS A 305 -1.48 -4.17 -7.11
N ASP A 306 -2.46 -3.39 -7.53
CA ASP A 306 -2.39 -1.94 -7.40
C ASP A 306 -2.82 -1.54 -5.98
N PHE A 307 -1.97 -0.75 -5.33
CA PHE A 307 -2.25 -0.14 -4.04
C PHE A 307 -2.71 1.31 -4.27
N LEU A 308 -4.00 1.57 -4.07
CA LEU A 308 -4.62 2.86 -4.29
C LEU A 308 -4.89 3.55 -2.94
N GLU A 309 -4.21 4.66 -2.70
CA GLU A 309 -4.52 5.58 -1.61
C GLU A 309 -5.29 6.79 -2.15
N THR A 310 -6.38 7.15 -1.48
CA THR A 310 -7.21 8.31 -1.83
C THR A 310 -7.50 9.14 -0.60
N ARG A 311 -7.44 10.46 -0.73
CA ARG A 311 -7.84 11.44 0.29
C ARG A 311 -9.02 12.24 -0.24
N PHE A 312 -10.20 11.95 0.30
CA PHE A 312 -11.38 12.75 0.02
C PHE A 312 -11.55 13.85 1.07
N THR A 313 -12.13 14.97 0.66
CA THR A 313 -12.66 15.99 1.57
C THR A 313 -14.12 16.27 1.23
N GLU A 314 -14.87 16.74 2.22
CA GLU A 314 -16.29 17.09 2.07
C GLU A 314 -16.47 18.59 2.18
N TYR A 315 -17.15 19.20 1.20
CA TYR A 315 -17.57 20.60 1.32
C TYR A 315 -18.71 20.70 2.35
N PRO A 316 -18.77 21.79 3.14
CA PRO A 316 -19.83 22.03 4.11
C PRO A 316 -21.23 22.07 3.49
N ASP A 317 -21.34 22.67 2.30
CA ASP A 317 -22.60 22.84 1.59
C ASP A 317 -22.42 22.98 0.07
N TYR A 318 -23.56 23.07 -0.64
CA TYR A 318 -23.61 23.21 -2.10
C TYR A 318 -23.01 24.52 -2.61
N GLN A 319 -23.06 25.60 -1.82
CA GLN A 319 -22.55 26.89 -2.25
C GLN A 319 -21.03 26.89 -2.25
N GLU A 320 -20.39 26.33 -1.22
CA GLU A 320 -18.94 26.14 -1.20
C GLU A 320 -18.48 25.19 -2.30
N TYR A 321 -19.24 24.10 -2.55
CA TYR A 321 -19.02 23.25 -3.72
C TYR A 321 -19.05 24.07 -5.01
N LEU A 322 -20.10 24.82 -5.31
CA LEU A 322 -20.15 25.59 -6.56
C LEU A 322 -19.06 26.66 -6.68
N GLN A 323 -18.71 27.32 -5.57
CA GLN A 323 -17.68 28.36 -5.56
C GLN A 323 -16.29 27.80 -5.88
N ASP A 324 -16.01 26.53 -5.60
CA ASP A 324 -14.78 25.85 -5.97
C ASP A 324 -14.90 25.15 -7.33
N THR A 325 -15.64 25.70 -8.30
CA THR A 325 -15.74 25.15 -9.67
C THR A 325 -14.70 25.81 -10.58
N ALA A 326 -14.04 25.03 -11.43
CA ALA A 326 -13.20 25.55 -12.50
C ALA A 326 -14.06 26.35 -13.49
N THR A 327 -13.72 27.62 -13.70
CA THR A 327 -14.42 28.51 -14.65
C THR A 327 -13.64 28.77 -15.92
N ASP A 328 -12.41 28.25 -16.00
CA ASP A 328 -11.49 28.54 -17.10
C ASP A 328 -11.74 27.64 -18.32
N GLU A 329 -12.46 26.53 -18.13
CA GLU A 329 -12.89 25.62 -19.19
C GLU A 329 -14.40 25.70 -19.39
N ILE A 330 -14.81 26.17 -20.57
CA ILE A 330 -16.21 26.22 -20.99
C ILE A 330 -16.44 25.07 -21.96
N TYR A 331 -17.46 24.27 -21.67
CA TYR A 331 -17.92 23.14 -22.46
C TYR A 331 -19.17 23.54 -23.24
N GLU A 332 -19.41 22.90 -24.37
CA GLU A 332 -20.59 23.12 -25.22
C GLU A 332 -21.39 21.82 -25.28
N ASP A 333 -22.70 21.88 -25.00
CA ASP A 333 -23.59 20.73 -25.11
C ASP A 333 -23.95 20.40 -26.57
N GLU A 334 -24.72 19.33 -26.80
CA GLU A 334 -25.16 18.94 -28.16
C GLU A 334 -26.04 19.99 -28.85
N GLU A 335 -26.65 20.90 -28.10
CA GLU A 335 -27.52 21.97 -28.58
C GLU A 335 -26.77 23.29 -28.82
N GLY A 336 -25.48 23.35 -28.46
CA GLY A 336 -24.63 24.52 -28.59
C GLY A 336 -24.66 25.48 -27.39
N ASN A 337 -25.20 25.05 -26.25
CA ASN A 337 -25.20 25.86 -25.03
C ASN A 337 -23.89 25.67 -24.25
N GLU A 338 -23.31 26.80 -23.85
CA GLU A 338 -22.11 26.82 -23.03
C GLU A 338 -22.42 26.52 -21.56
N PHE A 339 -21.62 25.65 -20.93
CA PHE A 339 -21.70 25.36 -19.50
C PHE A 339 -20.31 25.15 -18.88
N CYS A 340 -20.22 25.31 -17.55
CA CYS A 340 -19.01 24.99 -16.79
C CYS A 340 -19.14 23.59 -16.18
N ASN A 341 -18.06 22.80 -16.24
CA ASN A 341 -18.03 21.50 -15.59
C ASN A 341 -17.94 21.67 -14.05
N THR A 342 -19.07 21.52 -13.37
CA THR A 342 -19.16 21.63 -11.90
C THR A 342 -18.44 20.50 -11.15
N THR A 343 -18.01 19.45 -11.85
CA THR A 343 -17.30 18.29 -11.27
C THR A 343 -15.78 18.47 -11.23
N ASN A 344 -15.26 19.61 -11.66
CA ASN A 344 -13.84 19.96 -11.61
C ASN A 344 -13.62 21.19 -10.72
N SER A 345 -12.64 21.10 -9.82
CA SER A 345 -12.31 22.19 -8.90
C SER A 345 -11.40 23.24 -9.53
N LYS A 346 -11.25 24.39 -8.87
CA LYS A 346 -10.36 25.46 -9.32
C LYS A 346 -8.88 25.06 -9.42
N ASP A 347 -8.47 24.05 -8.65
CA ASP A 347 -7.16 23.44 -8.65
C ASP A 347 -7.11 22.13 -9.46
N ASP A 348 -8.02 21.98 -10.44
CA ASP A 348 -8.07 20.86 -11.39
C ASP A 348 -8.16 19.48 -10.73
N LYS A 349 -8.96 19.38 -9.67
CA LYS A 349 -9.27 18.12 -8.99
C LYS A 349 -10.70 17.72 -9.20
N GLN A 350 -10.91 16.41 -9.22
CA GLN A 350 -12.24 15.86 -9.37
C GLN A 350 -13.05 16.03 -8.09
N LYS A 351 -14.32 16.36 -8.28
CA LYS A 351 -15.30 16.58 -7.23
C LYS A 351 -16.66 16.07 -7.69
N GLY A 352 -17.54 15.78 -6.74
CA GLY A 352 -18.83 15.20 -7.07
C GLY A 352 -19.78 15.12 -5.90
N ILE A 353 -20.81 14.29 -6.09
CA ILE A 353 -21.98 14.25 -5.21
C ILE A 353 -22.25 12.80 -4.81
N ILE A 354 -22.56 12.60 -3.53
CA ILE A 354 -23.09 11.36 -2.97
C ILE A 354 -24.44 11.68 -2.33
N VAL A 355 -25.45 10.87 -2.61
CA VAL A 355 -26.75 10.96 -1.94
C VAL A 355 -26.74 10.03 -0.74
N TYR A 356 -26.97 10.58 0.45
CA TYR A 356 -26.96 9.82 1.70
C TYR A 356 -28.38 9.54 2.20
N PHE A 357 -28.67 8.26 2.43
CA PHE A 357 -29.94 7.75 2.94
C PHE A 357 -29.77 6.95 4.24
N HIS A 358 -30.85 6.84 5.01
CA HIS A 358 -31.04 5.76 5.98
C HIS A 358 -31.99 4.71 5.39
N THR A 359 -31.59 3.44 5.46
CA THR A 359 -32.44 2.28 5.16
C THR A 359 -33.59 2.15 6.16
N LYS A 360 -34.59 1.30 5.87
CA LYS A 360 -35.72 1.03 6.79
C LYS A 360 -35.24 0.50 8.15
N GLU A 361 -34.11 -0.20 8.14
CA GLU A 361 -33.44 -0.78 9.30
C GLU A 361 -32.52 0.24 10.02
N GLY A 362 -32.49 1.50 9.59
CA GLY A 362 -31.69 2.56 10.21
C GLY A 362 -30.20 2.53 9.86
N LYS A 363 -29.79 1.71 8.88
CA LYS A 363 -28.39 1.64 8.42
C LYS A 363 -28.11 2.72 7.36
N PRO A 364 -26.90 3.30 7.33
CA PRO A 364 -26.49 4.25 6.29
C PRO A 364 -26.42 3.58 4.92
N TYR A 365 -26.89 4.27 3.88
CA TYR A 365 -26.79 3.87 2.48
C TYR A 365 -26.34 5.07 1.63
N TYR A 366 -25.41 4.84 0.71
CA TYR A 366 -24.80 5.88 -0.13
C TYR A 366 -24.99 5.52 -1.60
N GLU A 367 -25.47 6.48 -2.38
CA GLU A 367 -25.52 6.39 -3.84
C GLU A 367 -24.53 7.41 -4.43
N TYR A 368 -23.69 6.98 -5.36
CA TYR A 368 -22.57 7.76 -5.88
C TYR A 368 -22.89 8.27 -7.28
N LYS A 369 -22.67 9.56 -7.53
CA LYS A 369 -22.83 10.12 -8.88
C LYS A 369 -21.82 9.49 -9.83
N PRO A 370 -22.24 8.94 -10.98
CA PRO A 370 -21.33 8.52 -12.04
C PRO A 370 -20.36 9.65 -12.44
N LEU A 371 -19.08 9.32 -12.65
CA LEU A 371 -18.02 10.31 -12.86
C LEU A 371 -18.08 10.98 -14.25
N ASP A 372 -18.68 10.30 -15.22
CA ASP A 372 -18.87 10.73 -16.61
C ASP A 372 -20.00 11.76 -16.79
N ILE A 373 -20.94 11.84 -15.85
CA ILE A 373 -22.01 12.84 -15.87
C ILE A 373 -21.45 14.19 -15.40
N VAL A 374 -21.19 15.09 -16.35
CA VAL A 374 -20.62 16.43 -16.12
C VAL A 374 -21.61 17.58 -16.37
N HIS A 375 -22.63 17.35 -17.20
CA HIS A 375 -23.60 18.38 -17.57
C HIS A 375 -24.56 18.69 -16.40
N PRO A 376 -24.78 19.96 -16.02
CA PRO A 376 -25.62 20.32 -14.87
C PRO A 376 -27.03 19.74 -14.90
N ASP A 377 -27.70 19.73 -16.07
CA ASP A 377 -29.06 19.20 -16.18
C ASP A 377 -29.10 17.67 -16.02
N ASP A 378 -28.06 16.96 -16.49
CA ASP A 378 -27.95 15.51 -16.32
C ASP A 378 -27.66 15.13 -14.87
N ILE A 379 -26.86 15.96 -14.18
CA ILE A 379 -26.63 15.82 -12.73
C ILE A 379 -27.95 15.98 -11.99
N GLN A 380 -28.72 17.03 -12.28
CA GLN A 380 -30.03 17.25 -11.65
C GLN A 380 -30.99 16.09 -11.93
N LEU A 381 -31.05 15.62 -13.19
CA LEU A 381 -31.90 14.50 -13.57
C LEU A 381 -31.49 13.20 -12.84
N TRP A 382 -30.19 12.99 -12.64
CA TRP A 382 -29.69 11.87 -11.86
C TRP A 382 -30.10 11.98 -10.38
N GLU A 383 -29.95 13.15 -9.76
CA GLU A 383 -30.38 13.40 -8.38
C GLU A 383 -31.88 13.11 -8.18
N GLU A 384 -32.73 13.62 -9.06
CA GLU A 384 -34.18 13.40 -9.04
C GLU A 384 -34.51 11.90 -9.16
N LYS A 385 -33.90 11.19 -10.12
CA LYS A 385 -34.09 9.74 -10.30
C LYS A 385 -33.68 8.92 -9.07
N VAL A 386 -32.54 9.27 -8.45
CA VAL A 386 -32.02 8.57 -7.26
C VAL A 386 -32.93 8.79 -6.06
N LEU A 387 -33.37 10.03 -5.83
CA LEU A 387 -34.32 10.34 -4.76
C LEU A 387 -35.65 9.60 -4.95
N ASP A 388 -36.25 9.68 -6.14
CA ASP A 388 -37.53 9.02 -6.43
C ASP A 388 -37.44 7.49 -6.28
N LEU A 389 -36.35 6.88 -6.74
CA LEU A 389 -36.13 5.44 -6.65
C LEU A 389 -36.07 4.99 -5.18
N TYR A 390 -35.18 5.58 -4.38
CA TYR A 390 -34.91 5.10 -3.03
C TYR A 390 -35.95 5.56 -2.00
N GLN A 391 -36.59 6.71 -2.19
CA GLN A 391 -37.72 7.13 -1.35
C GLN A 391 -39.04 6.44 -1.76
N GLY A 392 -39.11 5.93 -2.98
CA GLY A 392 -40.27 5.22 -3.52
C GLY A 392 -40.62 3.95 -2.76
N GLU A 393 -41.77 3.36 -3.12
CA GLU A 393 -42.37 2.23 -2.39
C GLU A 393 -41.48 0.98 -2.30
N GLN A 394 -40.57 0.80 -3.26
CA GLN A 394 -39.63 -0.32 -3.30
C GLN A 394 -38.69 -0.31 -2.09
N TYR A 395 -37.99 0.81 -1.87
CA TYR A 395 -36.94 0.91 -0.84
C TYR A 395 -37.39 1.68 0.41
N LYS A 396 -38.25 2.69 0.28
CA LYS A 396 -38.71 3.58 1.38
C LYS A 396 -37.58 4.05 2.30
N TYR A 397 -36.44 4.38 1.71
CA TYR A 397 -35.31 4.96 2.43
C TYR A 397 -35.60 6.42 2.78
N ILE A 398 -34.99 6.88 3.85
CA ILE A 398 -35.13 8.25 4.32
C ILE A 398 -33.91 9.02 3.82
N PHE A 399 -34.14 9.98 2.92
CA PHE A 399 -33.09 10.91 2.50
C PHE A 399 -32.57 11.70 3.70
N VAL A 400 -31.25 11.79 3.83
CA VAL A 400 -30.58 12.51 4.92
C VAL A 400 -29.97 13.81 4.41
N LYS A 401 -29.05 13.73 3.44
CA LYS A 401 -28.43 14.89 2.81
C LYS A 401 -27.68 14.51 1.54
N PHE A 402 -27.34 15.51 0.73
CA PHE A 402 -26.25 15.40 -0.23
C PHE A 402 -24.91 15.58 0.47
N ILE A 403 -23.90 14.90 -0.04
CA ILE A 403 -22.51 14.99 0.37
C ILE A 403 -21.72 15.40 -0.85
N TYR A 404 -21.15 16.58 -0.79
CA TYR A 404 -20.32 17.14 -1.85
C TYR A 404 -18.87 16.83 -1.51
N TRP A 405 -18.18 16.09 -2.36
CA TRP A 405 -16.82 15.63 -2.10
C TRP A 405 -15.83 16.19 -3.13
N LYS A 406 -14.56 16.21 -2.74
CA LYS A 406 -13.40 16.51 -3.59
C LYS A 406 -12.34 15.44 -3.36
N LEU A 407 -11.72 14.93 -4.42
CA LEU A 407 -10.55 14.07 -4.33
C LEU A 407 -9.31 14.96 -4.25
N ASP A 408 -8.75 15.12 -3.05
CA ASP A 408 -7.66 16.07 -2.80
C ASP A 408 -6.30 15.54 -3.17
N GLU A 409 -6.09 14.25 -2.99
CA GLU A 409 -4.82 13.58 -3.21
C GLU A 409 -5.10 12.10 -3.51
N TYR A 410 -4.32 11.52 -4.41
CA TYR A 410 -4.31 10.08 -4.61
C TYR A 410 -2.90 9.61 -4.95
N SER A 411 -2.63 8.33 -4.69
CA SER A 411 -1.43 7.63 -5.15
C SER A 411 -1.82 6.21 -5.53
N CYS A 412 -1.32 5.71 -6.66
CA CYS A 412 -1.55 4.36 -7.11
C CYS A 412 -0.21 3.73 -7.50
N VAL A 413 0.23 2.73 -6.74
CA VAL A 413 1.52 2.05 -6.94
C VAL A 413 1.34 0.57 -7.21
N LEU A 414 2.19 0.01 -8.07
CA LEU A 414 2.19 -1.42 -8.35
C LEU A 414 3.00 -2.17 -7.28
N VAL A 415 2.45 -3.27 -6.79
CA VAL A 415 3.11 -4.24 -5.92
C VAL A 415 3.04 -5.62 -6.57
N GLN A 416 4.18 -6.28 -6.69
CA GLN A 416 4.27 -7.65 -7.21
C GLN A 416 4.27 -8.69 -6.09
N ARG A 417 3.78 -9.88 -6.40
CA ARG A 417 3.83 -11.03 -5.48
C ARG A 417 5.25 -11.53 -5.28
N ASN A 418 5.70 -11.50 -4.04
CA ASN A 418 6.95 -12.06 -3.59
C ASN A 418 6.75 -13.47 -3.01
N ARG A 419 6.90 -14.47 -3.89
CA ARG A 419 6.74 -15.89 -3.54
C ARG A 419 7.78 -16.36 -2.52
N GLN A 420 9.04 -15.95 -2.70
CA GLN A 420 10.14 -16.30 -1.81
C GLN A 420 9.89 -15.77 -0.39
N TRP A 421 9.41 -14.53 -0.27
CA TRP A 421 8.98 -13.98 1.02
C TRP A 421 7.90 -14.84 1.67
N PHE A 422 6.85 -15.20 0.94
CA PHE A 422 5.76 -16.01 1.51
C PHE A 422 6.25 -17.39 1.97
N GLU A 423 7.04 -18.08 1.14
CA GLU A 423 7.64 -19.38 1.44
C GLU A 423 8.53 -19.33 2.69
N ASN A 424 9.34 -18.29 2.84
CA ASN A 424 10.21 -18.11 4.00
C ASN A 424 9.46 -17.81 5.30
N ASN A 425 8.23 -17.29 5.21
CA ASN A 425 7.51 -16.73 6.36
C ASN A 425 6.24 -17.50 6.76
N ILE A 426 5.76 -18.44 5.93
CA ILE A 426 4.55 -19.23 6.21
C ILE A 426 4.62 -20.03 7.52
N ALA A 427 5.80 -20.55 7.86
CA ALA A 427 5.99 -21.36 9.06
C ALA A 427 5.69 -20.56 10.36
N GLU A 428 6.02 -19.27 10.40
CA GLU A 428 5.77 -18.41 11.56
C GLU A 428 4.25 -18.16 11.75
N MET A 429 3.51 -18.02 10.64
CA MET A 429 2.04 -17.92 10.69
C MET A 429 1.39 -19.24 11.12
N GLU A 430 1.91 -20.38 10.64
CA GLU A 430 1.43 -21.72 11.02
C GLU A 430 1.68 -22.00 12.50
N GLU A 431 2.85 -21.64 13.03
CA GLU A 431 3.16 -21.75 14.45
C GLU A 431 2.18 -20.94 15.29
N LEU A 432 1.93 -19.67 14.94
CA LEU A 432 0.95 -18.84 15.64
C LEU A 432 -0.45 -19.47 15.61
N TRP A 433 -0.87 -19.98 14.46
CA TRP A 433 -2.17 -20.63 14.34
C TRP A 433 -2.27 -21.91 15.16
N SER A 434 -1.19 -22.69 15.26
CA SER A 434 -1.14 -23.88 16.11
C SER A 434 -1.39 -23.54 17.58
N VAL A 435 -0.88 -22.38 18.05
CA VAL A 435 -1.14 -21.86 19.40
C VAL A 435 -2.62 -21.49 19.55
N VAL A 436 -3.23 -20.84 18.56
CA VAL A 436 -4.67 -20.54 18.56
C VAL A 436 -5.50 -21.83 18.70
N LEU A 437 -5.20 -22.85 17.90
CA LEU A 437 -5.94 -24.12 17.94
C LEU A 437 -5.80 -24.83 19.29
N LYS A 438 -4.60 -24.79 19.88
CA LYS A 438 -4.34 -25.37 21.20
C LYS A 438 -5.08 -24.61 22.30
N GLU A 439 -4.96 -23.29 22.36
CA GLU A 439 -5.54 -22.49 23.44
C GLU A 439 -7.06 -22.33 23.34
N ARG A 440 -7.64 -22.53 22.15
CA ARG A 440 -9.10 -22.75 22.01
C ARG A 440 -9.60 -23.95 22.83
N GLN A 441 -8.75 -24.94 23.08
CA GLN A 441 -9.09 -26.14 23.87
C GLN A 441 -8.62 -26.01 25.33
N ASP A 442 -7.41 -25.51 25.54
CA ASP A 442 -6.76 -25.47 26.86
C ASP A 442 -7.17 -24.27 27.72
N GLY A 443 -7.75 -23.22 27.12
CA GLY A 443 -8.01 -21.92 27.73
C GLY A 443 -7.02 -20.84 27.26
N TYR A 444 -7.48 -19.58 27.22
CA TYR A 444 -6.76 -18.45 26.63
C TYR A 444 -6.86 -17.15 27.44
N GLU A 445 -7.42 -17.21 28.66
CA GLU A 445 -7.66 -16.08 29.54
C GLU A 445 -6.36 -15.39 29.97
N HIS A 446 -5.24 -16.13 30.03
CA HIS A 446 -3.91 -15.58 30.33
C HIS A 446 -3.41 -14.59 29.28
N ARG A 447 -3.98 -14.59 28.07
CA ARG A 447 -3.66 -13.64 27.00
C ARG A 447 -4.58 -12.43 26.97
N ALA A 448 -5.57 -12.34 27.87
CA ALA A 448 -6.50 -11.22 27.91
C ALA A 448 -5.75 -9.89 28.13
N PRO A 449 -6.20 -8.78 27.53
CA PRO A 449 -5.61 -7.47 27.75
C PRO A 449 -5.68 -7.11 29.25
N ASN A 450 -4.55 -6.73 29.83
CA ASN A 450 -4.54 -6.22 31.21
C ASN A 450 -5.42 -4.97 31.28
N SER A 451 -6.54 -5.04 32.01
CA SER A 451 -7.38 -3.86 32.24
C SER A 451 -6.52 -2.78 32.87
N LYS A 452 -6.44 -1.59 32.25
CA LYS A 452 -5.81 -0.42 32.89
C LYS A 452 -6.44 -0.26 34.27
N ARG A 453 -5.69 -0.49 35.35
CA ARG A 453 -6.12 -0.10 36.70
C ARG A 453 -6.43 1.39 36.62
N SER A 454 -7.70 1.76 36.81
CA SER A 454 -8.08 3.15 37.05
C SER A 454 -7.15 3.72 38.11
N LYS A 455 -6.44 4.81 37.79
CA LYS A 455 -5.66 5.55 38.79
C LYS A 455 -6.60 5.81 39.98
N LYS A 456 -6.33 5.19 41.13
CA LYS A 456 -7.04 5.52 42.36
C LYS A 456 -6.78 7.01 42.64
N ASP A 457 -7.85 7.75 42.88
CA ASP A 457 -7.83 9.15 43.27
C ASP A 457 -6.80 9.39 44.37
N THR A 458 -5.81 10.23 44.08
CA THR A 458 -4.86 10.69 45.09
C THR A 458 -5.60 11.64 46.03
N ILE A 459 -5.65 11.25 47.29
CA ILE A 459 -6.14 12.04 48.42
C ILE A 459 -5.48 13.41 48.44
N ASN A 460 -6.31 14.47 48.50
CA ASN A 460 -5.92 15.84 48.75
C ASN A 460 -5.10 15.95 50.05
N VAL A 461 -3.86 16.43 49.96
CA VAL A 461 -3.12 17.03 51.07
C VAL A 461 -2.60 18.38 50.61
N GLU A 462 -2.72 19.34 51.51
CA GLU A 462 -2.77 20.78 51.32
C GLU A 462 -1.51 21.40 50.71
N LYS A 463 -1.74 22.48 49.94
CA LYS A 463 -0.72 23.42 49.49
C LYS A 463 -0.09 24.12 50.70
N LEU A 464 1.24 24.11 50.77
CA LEU A 464 2.01 25.18 51.38
C LEU A 464 3.11 25.61 50.43
N ASP A 465 3.02 26.87 49.99
CA ASP A 465 4.02 27.57 49.21
C ASP A 465 5.28 27.83 50.05
N VAL A 466 6.46 27.49 49.51
CA VAL A 466 7.69 28.25 49.77
C VAL A 466 8.50 28.33 48.48
N THR A 467 8.63 29.55 47.97
CA THR A 467 9.54 29.98 46.92
C THR A 467 10.99 29.92 47.39
N MET A 468 11.90 29.29 46.62
CA MET A 468 13.30 29.72 46.52
C MET A 468 13.90 29.36 45.15
N ASN A 469 14.40 30.40 44.48
CA ASN A 469 15.27 30.38 43.31
C ASN A 469 16.62 29.72 43.63
N VAL A 470 17.08 28.78 42.79
CA VAL A 470 18.52 28.55 42.52
C VAL A 470 18.71 28.13 41.06
N ASN A 471 19.67 28.79 40.41
CA ASN A 471 20.16 28.59 39.05
C ASN A 471 20.85 27.23 38.80
N SER A 472 20.98 26.93 37.50
CA SER A 472 22.01 26.12 36.82
C SER A 472 21.77 24.60 36.70
N GLY A 473 21.82 24.12 35.45
CA GLY A 473 21.81 22.69 35.14
C GLY A 473 21.41 22.37 33.70
N SER A 474 22.37 22.49 32.79
CA SER A 474 22.37 21.89 31.44
C SER A 474 21.76 20.48 31.40
N SER A 475 20.86 20.23 30.44
CA SER A 475 20.72 18.90 29.83
C SER A 475 20.20 19.03 28.40
N GLY A 476 21.14 19.25 27.47
CA GLY A 476 20.93 18.84 26.09
C GLY A 476 20.89 17.32 26.02
N CYS A 477 19.78 16.76 25.54
CA CYS A 477 19.70 15.33 25.22
C CYS A 477 20.14 15.16 23.77
N LEU A 478 21.38 14.70 23.58
CA LEU A 478 21.85 14.18 22.30
C LEU A 478 21.08 12.88 21.99
N LEU A 479 20.26 12.90 20.95
CA LEU A 479 19.88 11.69 20.25
C LEU A 479 21.10 11.25 19.43
N LYS A 480 21.83 10.24 19.94
CA LYS A 480 22.70 9.43 19.09
C LYS A 480 21.81 8.40 18.40
N PHE A 481 21.59 8.58 17.11
CA PHE A 481 21.15 7.50 16.24
C PHE A 481 22.26 6.45 16.21
N ILE A 482 21.97 5.27 16.75
CA ILE A 482 22.80 4.07 16.51
C ILE A 482 22.02 3.29 15.46
N LYS A 483 22.42 3.45 14.18
CA LYS A 483 22.06 2.52 13.12
C LYS A 483 22.80 1.19 13.41
N PRO A 484 22.13 0.03 13.39
CA PRO A 484 22.84 -1.23 13.49
C PRO A 484 23.53 -1.53 12.15
N ILE A 485 24.86 -1.38 12.12
CA ILE A 485 25.70 -1.97 11.08
C ILE A 485 25.70 -3.48 11.33
N ILE A 486 25.19 -4.26 10.39
CA ILE A 486 25.17 -5.73 10.47
C ILE A 486 26.48 -6.24 9.86
N HIS A 487 27.49 -6.47 10.71
CA HIS A 487 28.75 -7.05 10.25
C HIS A 487 28.57 -8.53 9.85
N THR A 488 28.75 -8.83 8.57
CA THR A 488 28.97 -10.20 8.08
C THR A 488 30.45 -10.54 8.19
N ASN A 489 30.81 -11.56 8.97
CA ASN A 489 32.18 -12.07 9.04
C ASN A 489 32.40 -13.09 7.92
N LEU A 490 32.89 -12.65 6.76
CA LEU A 490 33.35 -13.55 5.70
C LEU A 490 34.86 -13.78 5.84
N THR A 491 35.21 -14.83 6.58
CA THR A 491 36.53 -15.48 6.42
C THR A 491 36.29 -16.92 5.98
N ASN A 492 36.36 -17.16 4.67
CA ASN A 492 36.94 -18.38 4.09
C ASN A 492 36.91 -18.30 2.57
N SER A 493 38.09 -18.44 1.97
CA SER A 493 38.31 -18.65 0.54
C SER A 493 37.51 -19.86 0.05
N ILE A 494 36.60 -19.66 -0.92
CA ILE A 494 35.90 -20.75 -1.59
C ILE A 494 35.83 -20.47 -3.10
N TYR A 495 36.14 -21.53 -3.85
CA TYR A 495 36.33 -21.60 -5.29
C TYR A 495 34.98 -21.54 -6.03
N ILE A 496 34.89 -20.70 -7.07
CA ILE A 496 33.69 -20.47 -7.89
C ILE A 496 33.61 -21.52 -9.02
N PRO A 497 32.50 -22.29 -9.16
CA PRO A 497 32.19 -22.97 -10.41
C PRO A 497 31.35 -22.05 -11.29
N ILE A 498 31.92 -21.70 -12.45
CA ILE A 498 31.27 -20.92 -13.52
C ILE A 498 30.05 -21.70 -14.02
N ILE A 499 28.85 -21.11 -13.89
CA ILE A 499 27.66 -21.53 -14.63
C ILE A 499 27.51 -20.58 -15.82
N THR A 500 28.02 -20.98 -16.97
CA THR A 500 27.74 -20.32 -18.24
C THR A 500 26.38 -20.76 -18.75
N ASN A 501 25.43 -19.84 -18.83
CA ASN A 501 24.46 -19.71 -19.94
C ASN A 501 23.43 -18.60 -19.60
N LEU A 502 23.84 -17.35 -19.77
CA LEU A 502 22.95 -16.23 -20.04
C LEU A 502 23.54 -15.52 -21.26
N GLU A 503 22.82 -15.52 -22.37
CA GLU A 503 23.15 -14.67 -23.53
C GLU A 503 22.90 -13.22 -23.14
N LEU A 504 23.95 -12.56 -22.64
CA LEU A 504 23.97 -11.14 -22.30
C LEU A 504 23.88 -10.29 -23.57
N ASN A 505 22.94 -9.35 -23.60
CA ASN A 505 22.87 -8.33 -24.65
C ASN A 505 23.76 -7.15 -24.22
N ILE A 506 25.05 -7.25 -24.57
CA ILE A 506 26.15 -6.35 -24.20
C ILE A 506 25.93 -4.89 -24.63
N ASP A 507 25.01 -4.63 -25.56
CA ASP A 507 24.82 -3.30 -26.14
C ASP A 507 24.11 -2.29 -25.22
N ASN A 508 23.41 -2.74 -24.16
CA ASN A 508 22.67 -1.84 -23.26
C ASN A 508 23.52 -1.22 -22.13
N ILE A 509 24.68 -1.80 -21.81
CA ILE A 509 25.67 -1.18 -20.91
C ILE A 509 26.39 -0.02 -21.62
N ILE A 510 26.31 0.05 -22.94
CA ILE A 510 27.21 0.87 -23.77
C ILE A 510 26.57 2.17 -24.29
N ASN A 511 25.24 2.35 -24.26
CA ASN A 511 24.60 3.42 -25.05
C ASN A 511 23.57 4.34 -24.37
N ASN A 512 23.43 4.35 -23.04
CA ASN A 512 22.60 5.39 -22.39
C ASN A 512 23.46 6.57 -21.89
N LYS A 513 23.74 7.49 -22.82
CA LYS A 513 24.03 8.91 -22.53
C LYS A 513 22.81 9.75 -22.84
#